data_AF-K5XIA4-F1
#
_entry.id   AF-K5XIA4-F1
#
_cell.length_a   1.000
_cell.length_b   1.000
_cell.length_c   1.000
_cell.angle_alpha   90.00
_cell.angle_beta   90.00
_cell.angle_gamma   90.00
#
_symmetry.space_group_name_H-M   'P 1'
#
loop_
_entity.id
_entity.type
_entity.pdbx_description
1 polymer ?
#
loop_
_entity_poly.entity_id
_entity_poly.type
_entity_poly.pdbx_seq_one_letter_code
_entity_poly.pdbx_strand_id
1 'polypeptide(L)'
;MVSSQPIVCVFLKLPPNHRPVSRMYGIVWNVFLPQLNRINKAFEAAQATRPSSEAKKLWVEARGTASEKMVNLQDVAFTTNSTAHHFLHFLEALHSGSDVSKPYQSLRGAASNAIREAGTAQEGMLELREEIRIVVNRITNILSNEGRNISSFVTESSQSLLELATGVEERNAILEEHREEFKNVRRQSSDEKSNPPSEEEIRVVQEKWRSFREITGSGAYIWQVLKRKLR
;
A
#
# COMPACT_ATOMS: atom_id res chain seq x y z
N MET A 1 1.08 37.58 24.99
CA MET A 1 1.22 36.29 24.27
C MET A 1 0.01 36.17 23.36
N VAL A 2 0.19 36.35 22.05
CA VAL A 2 -0.92 36.17 21.10
C VAL A 2 -1.12 34.66 20.97
N SER A 3 -2.25 34.18 21.49
CA SER A 3 -2.76 32.84 21.21
C SER A 3 -2.96 32.74 19.69
N SER A 4 -2.07 32.02 19.00
CA SER A 4 -2.23 31.72 17.58
C SER A 4 -3.47 30.83 17.43
N GLN A 5 -4.58 31.43 16.99
CA GLN A 5 -5.75 30.65 16.59
C GLN A 5 -5.33 29.65 15.50
N PRO A 6 -5.82 28.40 15.55
CA PRO A 6 -5.51 27.42 14.51
C PRO A 6 -6.02 27.93 13.17
N ILE A 7 -5.11 28.03 12.19
CA ILE A 7 -5.43 28.44 10.83
C ILE A 7 -6.35 27.37 10.22
N VAL A 8 -7.57 27.78 9.89
CA VAL A 8 -8.53 26.94 9.17
C VAL A 8 -8.22 27.06 7.69
N CYS A 9 -7.76 25.99 7.06
CA CYS A 9 -7.59 25.93 5.61
C CYS A 9 -8.96 25.72 4.96
N VAL A 10 -9.52 26.76 4.35
CA VAL A 10 -10.87 26.75 3.78
C VAL A 10 -10.84 26.40 2.29
N PHE A 11 -9.79 26.84 1.58
CA PHE A 11 -9.65 26.65 0.14
C PHE A 11 -8.76 25.46 -0.21
N LEU A 12 -7.60 25.37 0.45
CA LEU A 12 -6.59 24.38 0.13
C LEU A 12 -6.77 23.09 0.93
N LYS A 13 -6.79 21.95 0.23
CA LYS A 13 -6.81 20.64 0.86
C LYS A 13 -5.47 20.31 1.49
N LEU A 14 -5.53 19.81 2.73
CA LEU A 14 -4.38 19.25 3.42
C LEU A 14 -3.98 17.90 2.79
N PRO A 15 -2.71 17.49 2.93
CA PRO A 15 -2.31 16.15 2.53
C PRO A 15 -3.08 15.08 3.32
N PRO A 16 -3.24 13.89 2.74
CA PRO A 16 -3.66 12.70 3.48
C PRO A 16 -2.81 12.46 4.72
N ASN A 17 -3.33 11.65 5.66
CA ASN A 17 -2.51 11.21 6.76
C ASN A 17 -1.32 10.39 6.24
N HIS A 18 -0.14 10.59 6.81
CA HIS A 18 1.06 9.85 6.43
C HIS A 18 1.13 8.45 7.06
N ARG A 19 0.35 8.22 8.12
CA ARG A 19 0.25 6.92 8.81
C ARG A 19 -0.18 5.79 7.87
N PRO A 20 -1.17 5.95 6.98
CA PRO A 20 -1.54 4.95 5.98
C PRO A 20 -0.35 4.34 5.22
N VAL A 21 0.56 5.15 4.67
CA VAL A 21 1.66 4.65 3.83
C VAL A 21 2.69 3.87 4.64
N SER A 22 3.10 4.39 5.80
CA SER A 22 4.03 3.70 6.69
C SER A 22 3.46 2.39 7.24
N ARG A 23 2.18 2.39 7.62
CA ARG A 23 1.48 1.21 8.12
C ARG A 23 1.29 0.16 7.04
N MET A 24 1.00 0.56 5.79
CA MET A 24 0.93 -0.36 4.65
C MET A 24 2.24 -1.11 4.43
N TYR A 25 3.38 -0.42 4.48
CA TYR A 25 4.70 -1.08 4.40
C TYR A 25 4.92 -1.99 5.61
N GLY A 26 4.60 -1.50 6.81
CA GLY A 26 4.72 -2.24 8.06
C GLY A 26 3.98 -3.57 8.06
N ILE A 27 2.74 -3.62 7.55
CA ILE A 27 1.97 -4.87 7.46
C ILE A 27 2.66 -5.88 6.53
N VAL A 28 3.16 -5.45 5.37
CA VAL A 28 3.83 -6.38 4.46
C VAL A 28 5.10 -6.94 5.09
N TRP A 29 5.89 -6.07 5.72
CA TRP A 29 7.18 -6.43 6.29
C TRP A 29 7.05 -7.26 7.57
N ASN A 30 6.11 -6.92 8.44
CA ASN A 30 5.99 -7.50 9.78
C ASN A 30 4.92 -8.59 9.89
N VAL A 31 3.96 -8.65 8.98
CA VAL A 31 2.91 -9.67 8.97
C VAL A 31 3.12 -10.61 7.79
N PHE A 32 2.98 -10.10 6.56
CA PHE A 32 2.91 -10.97 5.39
C PHE A 32 4.19 -11.76 5.12
N LEU A 33 5.34 -11.09 5.10
CA LEU A 33 6.61 -11.75 4.85
C LEU A 33 6.92 -12.83 5.93
N PRO A 34 6.79 -12.56 7.25
CA PRO A 34 6.96 -13.59 8.27
C PRO A 34 6.03 -14.79 8.11
N GLN A 35 4.75 -14.58 7.80
CA GLN A 35 3.81 -15.68 7.63
C GLN A 35 4.13 -16.53 6.39
N LEU A 36 4.48 -15.90 5.27
CA LEU A 36 4.91 -16.63 4.06
C LEU A 36 6.21 -17.42 4.31
N ASN A 37 7.13 -16.88 5.11
CA ASN A 37 8.35 -17.60 5.51
C ASN A 37 8.06 -18.75 6.48
N ARG A 38 7.07 -18.60 7.36
CA ARG A 38 6.62 -19.66 8.26
C ARG A 38 6.04 -20.84 7.48
N ILE A 39 5.17 -20.56 6.51
CA ILE A 39 4.65 -21.58 5.57
C ILE A 39 5.81 -22.23 4.81
N ASN A 40 6.76 -21.43 4.29
CA ASN A 40 7.90 -21.97 3.55
C ASN A 40 8.75 -22.94 4.39
N LYS A 41 9.07 -22.58 5.64
CA LYS A 41 9.84 -23.46 6.54
C LYS A 41 9.10 -24.76 6.84
N ALA A 42 7.81 -24.67 7.11
CA ALA A 42 6.98 -25.85 7.35
C ALA A 42 6.89 -26.73 6.09
N PHE A 43 6.80 -26.11 4.91
CA PHE A 43 6.82 -26.79 3.62
C PHE A 43 8.17 -27.48 3.35
N GLU A 44 9.30 -26.82 3.60
CA GLU A 44 10.65 -27.41 3.45
C GLU A 44 10.85 -28.60 4.38
N ALA A 45 10.39 -28.51 5.63
CA ALA A 45 10.43 -29.64 6.57
C ALA A 45 9.58 -30.82 6.08
N ALA A 46 8.39 -30.55 5.53
CA ALA A 46 7.57 -31.57 4.92
C ALA A 46 8.26 -32.17 3.68
N GLN A 47 8.85 -31.36 2.81
CA GLN A 47 9.59 -31.79 1.62
C GLN A 47 10.81 -32.66 1.93
N ALA A 48 11.52 -32.39 3.02
CA ALA A 48 12.66 -33.20 3.46
C ALA A 48 12.26 -34.65 3.77
N THR A 49 11.02 -34.85 4.22
CA THR A 49 10.46 -36.19 4.52
C THR A 49 9.61 -36.74 3.38
N ARG A 50 9.08 -35.86 2.52
CA ARG A 50 8.16 -36.14 1.41
C ARG A 50 8.47 -35.26 0.20
N PRO A 51 9.52 -35.59 -0.56
CA PRO A 51 9.86 -34.83 -1.75
C PRO A 51 8.71 -34.90 -2.77
N SER A 52 8.22 -33.74 -3.20
CA SER A 52 7.23 -33.64 -4.28
C SER A 52 7.57 -32.45 -5.15
N SER A 53 7.99 -32.73 -6.39
CA SER A 53 8.31 -31.72 -7.40
C SER A 53 7.09 -30.88 -7.78
N GLU A 54 5.91 -31.50 -7.83
CA GLU A 54 4.64 -30.82 -8.09
C GLU A 54 4.32 -29.82 -6.97
N ALA A 55 4.36 -30.24 -5.71
CA ALA A 55 4.11 -29.36 -4.58
C ALA A 55 5.14 -28.21 -4.51
N LYS A 56 6.41 -28.51 -4.81
CA LYS A 56 7.47 -27.49 -4.88
C LYS A 56 7.21 -26.46 -5.97
N LYS A 57 6.79 -26.89 -7.16
CA LYS A 57 6.43 -26.00 -8.26
C LYS A 57 5.27 -25.09 -7.86
N LEU A 58 4.19 -25.66 -7.30
CA LEU A 58 3.04 -24.88 -6.84
C LEU A 58 3.43 -23.81 -5.82
N TRP A 59 4.29 -24.14 -4.86
CA TRP A 59 4.73 -23.19 -3.83
C TRP A 59 5.60 -22.07 -4.40
N VAL A 60 6.53 -22.39 -5.30
CA VAL A 60 7.39 -21.38 -5.96
C VAL A 60 6.56 -20.42 -6.81
N GLU A 61 5.59 -20.93 -7.57
CA GLU A 61 4.67 -20.10 -8.35
C GLU A 61 3.86 -19.16 -7.45
N ALA A 62 3.32 -19.69 -6.33
CA ALA A 62 2.57 -18.89 -5.37
C ALA A 62 3.40 -17.76 -4.73
N ARG A 63 4.67 -18.02 -4.40
CA ARG A 63 5.61 -16.99 -3.92
C ARG A 63 5.93 -15.95 -4.99
N GLY A 64 6.06 -16.37 -6.25
CA GLY A 64 6.19 -15.50 -7.40
C GLY A 64 5.02 -14.52 -7.50
N THR A 65 3.79 -15.04 -7.52
CA THR A 65 2.58 -14.21 -7.58
C THR A 65 2.45 -13.32 -6.34
N ALA A 66 2.75 -13.84 -5.15
CA ALA A 66 2.77 -13.03 -3.93
C ALA A 66 3.73 -11.85 -4.03
N SER A 67 4.93 -12.07 -4.56
CA SER A 67 5.89 -10.99 -4.80
C SER A 67 5.35 -9.96 -5.79
N GLU A 68 4.58 -10.35 -6.80
CA GLU A 68 4.02 -9.45 -7.82
C GLU A 68 2.85 -8.64 -7.27
N LYS A 69 1.89 -9.28 -6.59
CA LYS A 69 0.75 -8.58 -5.97
C LYS A 69 1.20 -7.57 -4.91
N MET A 70 2.34 -7.81 -4.27
CA MET A 70 2.93 -6.86 -3.33
C MET A 70 3.56 -5.63 -4.01
N VAL A 71 3.85 -5.68 -5.32
CA VAL A 71 4.31 -4.50 -6.10
C VAL A 71 3.21 -3.46 -6.21
N ASN A 72 1.95 -3.86 -6.32
CA ASN A 72 0.82 -2.91 -6.41
C ASN A 72 0.79 -1.93 -5.22
N LEU A 73 1.38 -2.32 -4.09
CA LEU A 73 1.46 -1.51 -2.87
C LEU A 73 2.55 -0.46 -2.92
N GLN A 74 3.64 -0.80 -3.62
CA GLN A 74 4.68 0.15 -3.95
C GLN A 74 4.12 1.23 -4.90
N ASP A 75 3.25 0.85 -5.83
CA ASP A 75 2.60 1.80 -6.75
C ASP A 75 1.69 2.79 -6.02
N VAL A 76 1.03 2.37 -4.93
CA VAL A 76 0.31 3.30 -4.03
C VAL A 76 1.26 4.33 -3.41
N ALA A 77 2.43 3.90 -2.93
CA ALA A 77 3.42 4.83 -2.36
C ALA A 77 3.96 5.81 -3.44
N PHE A 78 4.23 5.32 -4.65
CA PHE A 78 4.69 6.16 -5.76
C PHE A 78 3.64 7.17 -6.22
N THR A 79 2.39 6.76 -6.38
CA THR A 79 1.30 7.65 -6.77
C THR A 79 0.96 8.66 -5.68
N THR A 80 1.13 8.30 -4.42
CA THR A 80 1.06 9.21 -3.27
C THR A 80 2.11 10.31 -3.38
N ASN A 81 3.38 9.93 -3.57
CA ASN A 81 4.48 10.88 -3.71
C ASN A 81 4.32 11.79 -4.93
N SER A 82 3.90 11.21 -6.06
CA SER A 82 3.60 11.94 -7.28
C SER A 82 2.48 12.96 -7.06
N THR A 83 1.41 12.60 -6.34
CA THR A 83 0.34 13.54 -6.04
C THR A 83 0.84 14.70 -5.17
N ALA A 84 1.69 14.43 -4.18
CA ALA A 84 2.31 15.47 -3.37
C ALA A 84 3.15 16.44 -4.21
N HIS A 85 3.94 15.92 -5.15
CA HIS A 85 4.69 16.75 -6.10
C HIS A 85 3.77 17.65 -6.94
N HIS A 86 2.71 17.10 -7.52
CA HIS A 86 1.78 17.87 -8.34
C HIS A 86 0.98 18.89 -7.53
N PHE A 87 0.65 18.59 -6.27
CA PHE A 87 0.00 19.54 -5.38
C PHE A 87 0.92 20.74 -5.09
N LEU A 88 2.19 20.49 -4.80
CA LEU A 88 3.17 21.57 -4.58
C LEU A 88 3.37 22.45 -5.81
N HIS A 89 3.42 21.84 -7.00
CA HIS A 89 3.50 22.59 -8.27
C HIS A 89 2.23 23.41 -8.54
N PHE A 90 1.05 22.89 -8.15
CA PHE A 90 -0.20 23.66 -8.17
C PHE A 90 -0.13 24.88 -7.24
N LEU A 91 0.34 24.70 -6.00
CA LEU A 91 0.52 25.81 -5.05
C LEU A 91 1.52 26.87 -5.54
N GLU A 92 2.60 26.45 -6.21
CA GLU A 92 3.60 27.37 -6.76
C GLU A 92 3.00 28.24 -7.87
N ALA A 93 2.22 27.64 -8.78
CA ALA A 93 1.52 28.39 -9.82
C ALA A 93 0.49 29.36 -9.23
N LEU A 94 -0.23 28.92 -8.19
CA LEU A 94 -1.18 29.71 -7.42
C LEU A 94 -0.52 30.96 -6.81
N HIS A 95 0.57 30.75 -6.07
CA HIS A 95 1.30 31.80 -5.37
C HIS A 95 1.95 32.79 -6.34
N SER A 96 2.42 32.30 -7.49
CA SER A 96 3.07 33.13 -8.52
C SER A 96 2.07 33.87 -9.43
N GLY A 97 0.77 33.69 -9.22
CA GLY A 97 -0.28 34.26 -10.08
C GLY A 97 -0.22 33.77 -11.53
N SER A 98 0.37 32.61 -11.76
CA SER A 98 0.54 32.00 -13.09
C SER A 98 -0.70 31.22 -13.51
N ASP A 99 -0.79 30.77 -14.76
CA ASP A 99 -1.88 29.91 -15.20
C ASP A 99 -1.89 28.57 -14.43
N VAL A 100 -2.91 28.38 -13.61
CA VAL A 100 -3.11 27.20 -12.77
C VAL A 100 -3.74 26.02 -13.51
N SER A 101 -4.23 26.20 -14.74
CA SER A 101 -5.00 25.20 -15.49
C SER A 101 -4.27 23.86 -15.61
N LYS A 102 -3.04 23.88 -16.13
CA LYS A 102 -2.21 22.69 -16.31
C LYS A 102 -1.76 22.06 -14.98
N PRO A 103 -1.18 22.80 -14.02
CA PRO A 103 -0.85 22.27 -12.69
C PRO A 103 -2.05 21.59 -12.01
N TYR A 104 -3.23 22.22 -12.08
CA TYR A 104 -4.46 21.69 -11.51
C TYR A 104 -4.92 20.39 -12.18
N GLN A 105 -4.89 20.31 -13.52
CA GLN A 105 -5.24 19.07 -14.22
C GLN A 105 -4.26 17.94 -13.90
N SER A 106 -2.96 18.24 -13.81
CA SER A 106 -1.96 17.25 -13.40
C SER A 106 -2.18 16.75 -11.98
N LEU A 107 -2.52 17.64 -11.04
CA LEU A 107 -2.91 17.27 -9.67
C LEU A 107 -4.14 16.34 -9.67
N ARG A 108 -5.21 16.70 -10.40
CA ARG A 108 -6.41 15.86 -10.48
C ARG A 108 -6.13 14.49 -11.10
N GLY A 109 -5.29 14.44 -12.12
CA GLY A 109 -4.83 13.20 -12.74
C GLY A 109 -4.05 12.33 -11.74
N ALA A 110 -3.09 12.91 -11.02
CA ALA A 110 -2.29 12.22 -10.01
C ALA A 110 -3.16 11.67 -8.88
N ALA A 111 -4.08 12.47 -8.34
CA ALA A 111 -5.00 12.02 -7.29
C ALA A 111 -5.95 10.90 -7.79
N SER A 112 -6.39 10.96 -9.05
CA SER A 112 -7.20 9.88 -9.64
C SER A 112 -6.40 8.58 -9.80
N ASN A 113 -5.13 8.67 -10.18
CA ASN A 113 -4.24 7.52 -10.23
C ASN A 113 -4.03 6.91 -8.84
N ALA A 114 -3.78 7.73 -7.80
CA ALA A 114 -3.64 7.24 -6.43
C ALA A 114 -4.88 6.47 -5.95
N ILE A 115 -6.09 6.97 -6.24
CA ILE A 115 -7.36 6.28 -5.93
C ILE A 115 -7.45 4.93 -6.66
N ARG A 116 -7.05 4.88 -7.93
CA ARG A 116 -7.08 3.66 -8.75
C ARG A 116 -6.09 2.62 -8.24
N GLU A 117 -4.83 3.00 -8.04
CA GLU A 117 -3.78 2.07 -7.58
C GLU A 117 -4.12 1.52 -6.18
N ALA A 118 -4.71 2.32 -5.31
CA ALA A 118 -5.19 1.83 -4.03
C ALA A 118 -6.31 0.78 -4.17
N GLY A 119 -7.21 0.93 -5.15
CA GLY A 119 -8.22 -0.09 -5.47
C GLY A 119 -7.59 -1.38 -6.02
N THR A 120 -6.67 -1.25 -6.98
CA THR A 120 -5.92 -2.40 -7.53
C THR A 120 -5.09 -3.12 -6.46
N ALA A 121 -4.53 -2.38 -5.49
CA ALA A 121 -3.87 -2.94 -4.33
C ALA A 121 -4.84 -3.72 -3.42
N GLN A 122 -6.06 -3.23 -3.16
CA GLN A 122 -7.06 -3.94 -2.37
C GLN A 122 -7.45 -5.28 -3.01
N GLU A 123 -7.76 -5.25 -4.30
CA GLU A 123 -8.11 -6.45 -5.09
C GLU A 123 -6.95 -7.46 -5.08
N GLY A 124 -5.72 -7.00 -5.35
CA GLY A 124 -4.54 -7.86 -5.37
C GLY A 124 -4.24 -8.53 -4.02
N MET A 125 -4.61 -7.91 -2.90
CA MET A 125 -4.42 -8.50 -1.56
C MET A 125 -5.48 -9.55 -1.23
N LEU A 126 -6.72 -9.37 -1.71
CA LEU A 126 -7.77 -10.37 -1.60
C LEU A 126 -7.43 -11.61 -2.44
N GLU A 127 -7.00 -11.40 -3.67
CA GLU A 127 -6.53 -12.46 -4.57
C GLU A 127 -5.37 -13.22 -3.96
N LEU A 128 -4.37 -12.51 -3.43
CA LEU A 128 -3.22 -13.12 -2.77
C LEU A 128 -3.63 -14.06 -1.63
N ARG A 129 -4.51 -13.60 -0.74
CA ARG A 129 -5.00 -14.41 0.38
C ARG A 129 -5.59 -15.72 -0.11
N GLU A 130 -6.41 -15.63 -1.15
CA GLU A 130 -7.13 -16.76 -1.70
C GLU A 130 -6.21 -17.73 -2.46
N GLU A 131 -5.28 -17.22 -3.26
CA GLU A 131 -4.29 -18.02 -3.97
C GLU A 131 -3.41 -18.83 -3.00
N ILE A 132 -2.89 -18.19 -1.94
CA ILE A 132 -2.06 -18.89 -0.94
C ILE A 132 -2.89 -19.96 -0.22
N ARG A 133 -4.15 -19.68 0.12
CA ARG A 133 -5.06 -20.66 0.72
C ARG A 133 -5.28 -21.87 -0.19
N ILE A 134 -5.56 -21.63 -1.48
CA ILE A 134 -5.76 -22.69 -2.47
C ILE A 134 -4.48 -23.53 -2.62
N VAL A 135 -3.32 -22.89 -2.75
CA VAL A 135 -2.04 -23.58 -2.92
C VAL A 135 -1.68 -24.43 -1.71
N VAL A 136 -1.83 -23.90 -0.49
CA VAL A 136 -1.61 -24.66 0.76
C VAL A 136 -2.52 -25.89 0.82
N ASN A 137 -3.79 -25.75 0.44
CA ASN A 137 -4.72 -26.88 0.41
C ASN A 137 -4.32 -27.94 -0.62
N ARG A 138 -3.92 -27.53 -1.83
CA ARG A 138 -3.44 -28.45 -2.86
C ARG A 138 -2.19 -29.19 -2.41
N ILE A 139 -1.22 -28.48 -1.82
CA ILE A 139 0.00 -29.08 -1.27
C ILE A 139 -0.35 -30.07 -0.15
N THR A 140 -1.27 -29.70 0.74
CA THR A 140 -1.74 -30.58 1.81
C THR A 140 -2.30 -31.89 1.26
N ASN A 141 -3.14 -31.82 0.21
CA ASN A 141 -3.71 -33.01 -0.42
C ASN A 141 -2.63 -33.89 -1.07
N ILE A 142 -1.70 -33.29 -1.82
CA ILE A 142 -0.58 -34.00 -2.44
C ILE A 142 0.24 -34.75 -1.38
N LEU A 143 0.56 -34.08 -0.26
CA LEU A 143 1.39 -34.66 0.77
C LEU A 143 0.63 -35.65 1.68
N SER A 144 -0.70 -35.59 1.77
CA SER A 144 -1.51 -36.45 2.66
C SER A 144 -1.70 -37.87 2.13
N ASN A 145 -1.64 -38.07 0.81
CA ASN A 145 -1.99 -39.34 0.16
C ASN A 145 -1.05 -40.53 0.48
N GLU A 146 0.02 -40.32 1.26
CA GLU A 146 1.08 -41.32 1.48
C GLU A 146 1.30 -41.74 2.95
N GLY A 147 0.28 -41.66 3.82
CA GLY A 147 0.25 -42.35 5.14
C GLY A 147 1.19 -41.87 6.28
N ARG A 148 2.19 -41.02 6.02
CA ARG A 148 3.02 -40.31 7.03
C ARG A 148 2.37 -39.00 7.54
N ASN A 149 2.90 -38.47 8.63
CA ASN A 149 2.37 -37.31 9.33
C ASN A 149 2.85 -35.97 8.71
N ILE A 150 1.91 -35.13 8.25
CA ILE A 150 2.17 -33.71 7.85
C ILE A 150 1.51 -32.70 8.81
N SER A 151 1.13 -33.12 10.02
CA SER A 151 0.40 -32.28 10.97
C SER A 151 1.08 -30.94 11.19
N SER A 152 2.41 -30.90 11.30
CA SER A 152 3.16 -29.67 11.47
C SER A 152 2.96 -28.70 10.30
N PHE A 153 3.00 -29.16 9.04
CA PHE A 153 2.72 -28.30 7.88
C PHE A 153 1.29 -27.76 7.91
N VAL A 154 0.31 -28.62 8.23
CA VAL A 154 -1.11 -28.22 8.29
C VAL A 154 -1.35 -27.20 9.40
N THR A 155 -0.81 -27.41 10.59
CA THR A 155 -0.95 -26.51 11.74
C THR A 155 -0.30 -25.16 11.48
N GLU A 156 0.96 -25.16 11.05
CA GLU A 156 1.73 -23.94 10.79
C GLU A 156 1.12 -23.12 9.65
N SER A 157 0.64 -23.78 8.60
CA SER A 157 0.00 -23.12 7.46
C SER A 157 -1.37 -22.57 7.82
N SER A 158 -2.19 -23.31 8.60
CA SER A 158 -3.49 -22.83 9.08
C SER A 158 -3.34 -21.56 9.92
N GLN A 159 -2.40 -21.54 10.87
CA GLN A 159 -2.13 -20.34 11.66
C GLN A 159 -1.67 -19.17 10.78
N SER A 160 -0.74 -19.44 9.87
CA SER A 160 -0.20 -18.40 8.97
C SER A 160 -1.28 -17.82 8.06
N LEU A 161 -2.20 -18.66 7.55
CA LEU A 161 -3.33 -18.23 6.72
C LEU A 161 -4.30 -17.33 7.48
N LEU A 162 -4.55 -17.60 8.77
CA LEU A 162 -5.37 -16.74 9.62
C LEU A 162 -4.72 -15.36 9.81
N GLU A 163 -3.44 -15.33 10.16
CA GLU A 163 -2.68 -14.09 10.31
C GLU A 163 -2.60 -13.28 9.00
N LEU A 164 -2.45 -13.97 7.86
CA LEU A 164 -2.52 -13.35 6.53
C LEU A 164 -3.89 -12.74 6.28
N ALA A 165 -4.98 -13.44 6.63
CA ALA A 165 -6.34 -12.93 6.45
C ALA A 165 -6.59 -11.65 7.26
N THR A 166 -6.21 -11.65 8.55
CA THR A 166 -6.32 -10.47 9.41
C THR A 166 -5.47 -9.31 8.89
N GLY A 167 -4.23 -9.58 8.46
CA GLY A 167 -3.38 -8.55 7.87
C GLY A 167 -3.95 -7.97 6.56
N VAL A 168 -4.63 -8.78 5.73
CA VAL A 168 -5.31 -8.32 4.52
C VAL A 168 -6.50 -7.43 4.86
N GLU A 169 -7.28 -7.77 5.88
CA GLU A 169 -8.41 -6.95 6.34
C GLU A 169 -7.94 -5.58 6.87
N GLU A 170 -6.95 -5.58 7.77
CA GLU A 170 -6.37 -4.34 8.30
C GLU A 170 -5.84 -3.45 7.17
N ARG A 171 -5.16 -4.08 6.21
CA ARG A 171 -4.59 -3.37 5.06
C ARG A 171 -5.67 -2.80 4.14
N ASN A 172 -6.73 -3.55 3.87
CA ASN A 172 -7.82 -3.08 3.03
C ASN A 172 -8.55 -1.90 3.66
N ALA A 173 -8.69 -1.89 4.98
CA ALA A 173 -9.22 -0.73 5.70
C ALA A 173 -8.34 0.51 5.53
N ILE A 174 -7.01 0.36 5.64
CA ILE A 174 -6.06 1.46 5.41
C ILE A 174 -6.11 1.97 3.97
N LEU A 175 -6.19 1.05 2.99
CA LEU A 175 -6.31 1.42 1.58
C LEU A 175 -7.64 2.15 1.30
N GLU A 176 -8.72 1.78 1.98
CA GLU A 176 -10.00 2.49 1.83
C GLU A 176 -9.95 3.90 2.42
N GLU A 177 -9.39 4.04 3.63
CA GLU A 177 -9.13 5.37 4.24
C GLU A 177 -8.32 6.24 3.28
N HIS A 178 -7.23 5.68 2.75
CA HIS A 178 -6.38 6.36 1.77
C HIS A 178 -7.14 6.80 0.52
N ARG A 179 -8.03 5.96 -0.02
CA ARG A 179 -8.87 6.31 -1.17
C ARG A 179 -9.80 7.48 -0.85
N GLU A 180 -10.41 7.50 0.32
CA GLU A 180 -11.29 8.60 0.76
C GLU A 180 -10.52 9.92 0.93
N GLU A 181 -9.33 9.87 1.52
CA GLU A 181 -8.46 11.04 1.65
C GLU A 181 -8.07 11.61 0.27
N PHE A 182 -7.71 10.75 -0.69
CA PHE A 182 -7.39 11.19 -2.05
C PHE A 182 -8.62 11.64 -2.85
N LYS A 183 -9.81 11.10 -2.58
CA LYS A 183 -11.07 11.64 -3.12
C LYS A 183 -11.28 13.09 -2.65
N ASN A 184 -10.91 13.42 -1.40
CA ASN A 184 -10.95 14.78 -0.89
C ASN A 184 -9.91 15.68 -1.58
N VAL A 185 -8.67 15.23 -1.76
CA VAL A 185 -7.63 15.97 -2.52
C VAL A 185 -8.07 16.24 -3.95
N ARG A 186 -8.68 15.27 -4.62
CA ARG A 186 -9.20 15.42 -6.00
C ARG A 186 -10.33 16.45 -6.10
N ARG A 187 -11.02 16.74 -4.99
CA ARG A 187 -12.04 17.80 -4.88
C ARG A 187 -11.43 19.18 -4.57
N GLN A 188 -10.10 19.33 -4.63
CA GLN A 188 -9.47 20.65 -4.62
C GLN A 188 -10.13 21.56 -5.67
N SER A 189 -10.46 22.79 -5.29
CA SER A 189 -10.97 23.78 -6.22
C SER A 189 -9.82 24.43 -6.99
N SER A 190 -10.10 24.80 -8.25
CA SER A 190 -9.27 25.72 -9.04
C SER A 190 -9.86 27.12 -9.10
N ASP A 191 -11.09 27.33 -8.60
CA ASP A 191 -11.75 28.64 -8.67
C ASP A 191 -11.38 29.51 -7.47
N GLU A 192 -10.28 30.25 -7.61
CA GLU A 192 -9.85 31.26 -6.63
C GLU A 192 -10.79 32.47 -6.56
N LYS A 193 -11.62 32.70 -7.59
CA LYS A 193 -12.37 33.96 -7.75
C LYS A 193 -13.46 34.17 -6.70
N SER A 194 -13.91 33.08 -6.08
CA SER A 194 -14.96 33.12 -5.07
C SER A 194 -14.41 33.21 -3.64
N ASN A 195 -13.16 32.76 -3.39
CA ASN A 195 -12.45 32.96 -2.12
C ASN A 195 -10.96 32.57 -2.26
N PRO A 196 -10.04 33.51 -2.53
CA PRO A 196 -8.63 33.18 -2.73
C PRO A 196 -7.97 32.77 -1.41
N PRO A 197 -7.07 31.76 -1.41
CA PRO A 197 -6.37 31.37 -0.20
C PRO A 197 -5.45 32.49 0.28
N SER A 198 -5.38 32.65 1.60
CA SER A 198 -4.42 33.59 2.19
C SER A 198 -2.99 33.09 2.01
N GLU A 199 -2.02 34.01 2.00
CA GLU A 199 -0.59 33.68 1.94
C GLU A 199 -0.17 32.73 3.07
N GLU A 200 -0.75 32.93 4.26
CA GLU A 200 -0.52 32.06 5.41
C GLU A 200 -1.08 30.65 5.20
N GLU A 201 -2.26 30.52 4.59
CA GLU A 201 -2.84 29.23 4.22
C GLU A 201 -1.96 28.49 3.19
N ILE A 202 -1.49 29.20 2.16
CA ILE A 202 -0.56 28.65 1.16
C ILE A 202 0.69 28.14 1.86
N ARG A 203 1.32 28.94 2.73
CA ARG A 203 2.53 28.56 3.46
C ARG A 203 2.34 27.31 4.31
N VAL A 204 1.30 27.27 5.14
CA VAL A 204 1.03 26.12 6.03
C VAL A 204 0.74 24.85 5.23
N VAL A 205 -0.07 24.96 4.18
CA VAL A 205 -0.42 23.81 3.34
C VAL A 205 0.82 23.32 2.59
N GLN A 206 1.62 24.23 2.04
CA GLN A 206 2.85 23.90 1.33
C GLN A 206 3.84 23.16 2.25
N GLU A 207 4.04 23.63 3.48
CA GLU A 207 4.88 22.95 4.47
C GLU A 207 4.39 21.52 4.73
N LYS A 208 3.09 21.35 5.00
CA LYS A 208 2.50 20.02 5.25
C LYS A 208 2.68 19.07 4.06
N TRP A 209 2.47 19.56 2.84
CA TRP A 209 2.67 18.74 1.63
C TRP A 209 4.14 18.43 1.36
N ARG A 210 5.08 19.32 1.70
CA ARG A 210 6.53 19.02 1.64
C ARG A 210 6.90 17.91 2.61
N SER A 211 6.50 18.03 3.87
CA SER A 211 6.73 16.98 4.88
C SER A 211 6.11 15.65 4.46
N PHE A 212 4.88 15.69 3.93
CA PHE A 212 4.21 14.50 3.40
C PHE A 212 4.97 13.89 2.21
N ARG A 213 5.51 14.70 1.29
CA ARG A 213 6.31 14.23 0.16
C ARG A 213 7.61 13.56 0.62
N GLU A 214 8.28 14.10 1.63
CA GLU A 214 9.53 13.52 2.17
C GLU A 214 9.31 12.12 2.73
N ILE A 215 8.28 11.93 3.55
CA ILE A 215 7.98 10.64 4.20
C ILE A 215 7.30 9.62 3.27
N THR A 216 6.80 10.06 2.11
CA THR A 216 6.25 9.19 1.06
C THR A 216 7.23 8.97 -0.08
N GLY A 217 8.44 9.50 0.01
CA GLY A 217 9.47 9.41 -1.02
C GLY A 217 9.80 7.97 -1.43
N SER A 218 10.22 7.80 -2.68
CA SER A 218 10.62 6.51 -3.26
C SER A 218 11.72 5.78 -2.48
N GLY A 219 12.53 6.51 -1.71
CA GLY A 219 13.57 5.98 -0.82
C GLY A 219 13.13 5.74 0.63
N ALA A 220 11.92 6.12 1.02
CA ALA A 220 11.45 5.99 2.41
C ALA A 220 11.27 4.52 2.84
N TYR A 221 11.11 3.61 1.87
CA TYR A 221 10.82 2.21 2.11
C TYR A 221 11.64 1.32 1.17
N ILE A 222 12.08 0.16 1.68
CA ILE A 222 12.99 -0.73 0.96
C ILE A 222 12.20 -1.77 0.15
N TRP A 223 11.29 -1.32 -0.70
CA TRP A 223 10.38 -2.16 -1.49
C TRP A 223 11.12 -3.21 -2.35
N GLN A 224 12.28 -2.86 -2.90
CA GLN A 224 13.09 -3.80 -3.69
C GLN A 224 13.70 -4.94 -2.87
N VAL A 225 14.03 -4.70 -1.59
CA VAL A 225 14.45 -5.77 -0.68
C VAL A 225 13.27 -6.64 -0.32
N LEU A 226 12.12 -6.03 -0.02
CA LEU A 226 10.91 -6.76 0.31
C LEU A 226 10.47 -7.70 -0.83
N LYS A 227 10.45 -7.19 -2.06
CA LYS A 227 10.17 -7.98 -3.27
C LYS A 227 11.09 -9.20 -3.41
N ARG A 228 12.40 -9.00 -3.20
CA ARG A 228 13.38 -10.11 -3.25
C ARG A 228 13.18 -11.14 -2.15
N LYS A 229 12.74 -10.74 -0.97
CA LYS A 229 12.48 -11.66 0.16
C LYS A 229 11.19 -12.46 0.01
N LEU A 230 10.25 -11.98 -0.80
CA LEU A 230 8.97 -12.64 -1.06
C LEU A 230 9.04 -13.69 -2.16
N ARG A 231 9.96 -13.55 -3.12
CA ARG A 231 10.32 -14.61 -4.08
C ARG A 231 10.95 -15.78 -3.34
#